data_AF-A0A2V9BQF7-F1
#
_entry.id   AF-A0A2V9BQF7-F1
#
_cell.length_a   1.000
_cell.length_b   1.000
_cell.length_c   1.000
_cell.angle_alpha   90.00
_cell.angle_beta   90.00
_cell.angle_gamma   90.00
#
_symmetry.space_group_name_H-M   'P 1'
#
loop_
_entity.id
_entity.type
_entity.pdbx_description
1 polymer ?
#
loop_
_entity_poly.entity_id
_entity_poly.type
_entity_poly.pdbx_seq_one_letter_code
_entity_poly.pdbx_strand_id
1 'polypeptide(L)' 'MAGYEDANDAQQPQRSFSSFRHRAQSWFRQRRICYKAEHTATGTNLRFLVTNLKGRSRSLF' A
#
# COMPACT_ATOMS: atom_id res chain seq x y z
N MET A 1 -29.20 8.81 -33.38
CA MET A 1 -27.91 9.51 -33.33
C MET A 1 -27.51 9.53 -31.85
N ALA A 2 -26.98 8.41 -31.35
CA ALA A 2 -25.55 8.17 -31.13
C ALA A 2 -24.95 9.26 -30.19
N GLY A 3 -24.48 8.98 -28.98
CA GLY A 3 -24.28 7.73 -28.24
C GLY A 3 -24.04 8.07 -26.77
N TYR A 4 -24.39 7.11 -25.91
CA TYR A 4 -24.16 7.12 -24.48
C TYR A 4 -22.66 7.09 -24.17
N GLU A 5 -22.33 7.69 -23.03
CA GLU A 5 -21.02 7.89 -22.41
C GLU A 5 -20.14 6.62 -22.39
N ASP A 6 -18.87 6.76 -22.78
CA ASP A 6 -17.81 5.86 -22.34
C ASP A 6 -16.69 6.71 -21.73
N ALA A 7 -16.91 7.14 -20.48
CA ALA A 7 -15.83 7.56 -19.63
C ALA A 7 -14.85 6.38 -19.55
N ASN A 8 -13.65 6.58 -20.11
CA ASN A 8 -12.56 5.61 -20.13
C ASN A 8 -12.24 5.15 -18.70
N ASP A 9 -12.86 4.06 -18.28
CA ASP A 9 -12.76 3.43 -16.95
C ASP A 9 -11.44 2.63 -16.85
N ALA A 10 -10.36 3.22 -17.36
CA ALA A 10 -9.03 2.67 -17.25
C ALA A 10 -8.67 2.65 -15.76
N GLN A 11 -8.73 1.46 -15.17
CA GLN A 11 -8.38 1.16 -13.79
C GLN A 11 -6.92 1.60 -13.52
N GLN A 12 -6.74 2.87 -13.16
CA GLN A 12 -5.42 3.45 -12.98
C GLN A 12 -4.72 2.75 -11.82
N PRO A 13 -3.43 2.38 -11.95
CA PRO A 13 -2.68 1.76 -10.87
C PRO A 13 -2.77 2.56 -9.58
N GLN A 14 -3.43 2.01 -8.56
CA GLN A 14 -3.56 2.65 -7.26
C GLN A 14 -2.43 2.21 -6.35
N ARG A 15 -1.76 3.16 -5.70
CA ARG A 15 -0.67 2.86 -4.77
C ARG A 15 -0.88 3.60 -3.45
N SER A 16 -1.04 2.84 -2.38
CA SER A 16 -1.18 3.37 -1.02
C SER A 16 0.00 2.97 -0.14
N PHE A 17 0.35 3.88 0.78
CA PHE A 17 1.40 3.69 1.77
C PHE A 17 0.88 4.11 3.12
N SER A 18 1.06 3.28 4.15
CA SER A 18 0.79 3.68 5.52
C SER A 18 1.66 2.89 6.49
N SER A 19 1.48 3.10 7.79
CA SER A 19 2.17 2.33 8.81
C SER A 19 1.31 2.14 10.03
N PHE A 20 1.51 1.02 10.70
CA PHE A 20 0.90 0.71 11.98
C PHE A 20 1.97 0.14 12.92
N ARG A 21 1.61 -0.01 14.19
CA ARG A 21 2.45 -0.69 15.17
C ARG A 21 1.93 -2.11 15.38
N HIS A 22 2.85 -3.06 15.42
CA HIS A 22 2.52 -4.47 15.63
C HIS A 22 3.63 -5.15 16.43
N ARG A 23 3.25 -6.18 17.18
CA ARG A 23 4.17 -7.03 17.93
C ARG A 23 3.84 -8.47 17.59
N ALA A 24 4.66 -9.08 16.74
CA ALA A 24 4.59 -10.52 16.54
C ALA A 24 4.93 -11.24 17.86
N GLN A 25 4.44 -12.46 18.01
CA GLN A 25 4.59 -13.22 19.26
C GLN A 25 6.06 -13.43 19.67
N SER A 26 6.96 -13.60 18.70
CA SER A 26 8.40 -13.78 18.95
C SER A 26 9.16 -12.47 19.21
N TRP A 27 8.51 -11.30 19.13
CA TRP A 27 9.19 -10.02 19.28
C TRP A 27 9.12 -9.51 20.72
N PHE A 28 10.29 -9.23 21.29
CA PHE A 28 10.41 -8.61 22.62
C PHE A 28 9.69 -7.25 22.75
N ARG A 29 9.52 -6.52 21.64
CA ARG A 29 8.90 -5.18 21.64
C ARG A 29 8.06 -4.93 20.40
N GLN A 30 7.08 -4.05 20.55
CA GLN A 30 6.26 -3.55 19.45
C GLN A 30 7.13 -2.76 18.46
N ARG A 31 7.01 -3.09 17.17
CA ARG A 31 7.75 -2.42 16.08
C ARG A 31 6.78 -1.71 15.15
N ARG A 32 7.30 -0.75 14.40
CA ARG A 32 6.56 -0.11 13.33
C ARG A 32 6.65 -0.99 12.08
N ILE A 33 5.49 -1.25 11.48
CA ILE A 33 5.37 -1.90 10.18
C ILE A 33 4.85 -0.86 9.20
N CYS A 34 5.62 -0.61 8.15
CA CYS A 34 5.15 0.15 6.98
C CYS A 34 4.59 -0.84 5.96
N TYR A 35 3.52 -0.48 5.26
CA TYR A 35 3.03 -1.27 4.15
C TYR A 35 2.88 -0.42 2.89
N LYS A 36 2.95 -1.12 1.76
CA LYS A 36 2.72 -0.61 0.41
C LYS A 36 1.73 -1.55 -0.26
N ALA A 37 0.56 -1.03 -0.63
CA ALA A 37 -0.42 -1.76 -1.41
C ALA A 37 -0.50 -1.12 -2.79
N GLU A 38 -0.24 -1.92 -3.82
CA GLU A 38 -0.35 -1.52 -5.22
C GLU A 38 -1.43 -2.39 -5.86
N HIS A 39 -2.43 -1.78 -6.47
CA HIS A 39 -3.47 -2.46 -7.22
C HIS A 39 -3.34 -2.06 -8.68
N THR A 40 -3.02 -3.02 -9.54
CA THR A 40 -2.88 -2.86 -10.98
C THR A 40 -3.92 -3.75 -11.68
N ALA A 41 -4.09 -3.56 -12.98
CA ALA A 41 -4.91 -4.46 -13.81
C ALA A 41 -4.46 -5.94 -13.74
N THR A 42 -3.21 -6.20 -13.34
CA THR A 42 -2.65 -7.57 -13.20
C THR A 42 -2.80 -8.14 -11.79
N GLY A 43 -3.28 -7.35 -10.82
CA GLY A 43 -3.59 -7.81 -9.47
C GLY A 43 -3.07 -6.90 -8.36
N THR A 44 -3.23 -7.37 -7.12
CA THR A 44 -2.80 -6.64 -5.92
C THR A 44 -1.43 -7.12 -5.45
N ASN A 45 -0.49 -6.19 -5.29
CA ASN A 45 0.81 -6.41 -4.71
C ASN A 45 0.92 -5.72 -3.35
N LEU A 46 0.97 -6.52 -2.28
CA LEU A 46 1.10 -6.04 -0.91
C LEU A 46 2.48 -6.38 -0.34
N ARG A 47 3.21 -5.36 0.12
CA ARG A 47 4.52 -5.52 0.77
C ARG A 47 4.53 -4.88 2.14
N PHE A 48 5.24 -5.52 3.07
CA PHE A 48 5.45 -5.03 4.44
C PHE A 48 6.93 -4.84 4.73
N LEU A 49 7.26 -3.77 5.44
CA LEU A 49 8.60 -3.43 5.91
C LEU A 49 8.55 -3.20 7.42
N VAL A 50 9.31 -3.98 8.18
CA VAL A 50 9.51 -3.75 9.62
C VAL A 50 10.69 -2.80 9.80
N THR A 51 10.46 -1.65 10.43
CA THR A 51 11.51 -0.62 10.56
C THR A 51 11.42 0.13 11.89
N ASN A 52 12.55 0.66 12.35
CA ASN A 52 12.63 1.62 13.46
C ASN A 52 12.80 3.07 12.96
N LEU A 53 12.93 3.26 11.64
CA LEU A 53 13.09 4.59 11.05
C LEU A 53 11.80 5.41 11.18
N LYS A 54 11.97 6.70 11.47
CA LYS A 54 10.91 7.70 11.51
C LYS A 54 10.61 8.21 10.09
N GLY A 55 9.49 8.90 9.92
CA GLY A 55 9.10 9.53 8.66
C GLY A 55 7.98 8.81 7.90
N ARG A 56 7.56 9.41 6.79
CA ARG A 56 6.43 8.93 5.97
C ARG A 56 6.76 7.56 5.38
N SER A 57 5.81 6.61 5.44
CA SER A 57 6.01 5.25 4.91
C SER A 57 6.44 5.24 3.44
N ARG A 58 5.88 6.16 2.63
CA ARG A 58 6.23 6.33 1.22
C ARG A 58 7.72 6.66 0.98
N SER A 59 8.41 7.25 1.95
CA SER A 59 9.83 7.60 1.85
C SER A 59 10.76 6.46 2.28
N LEU A 60 10.23 5.40 2.89
CA LEU A 60 10.99 4.25 3.39
C LEU A 60 10.87 3.02 2.48
N PHE A 61 10.02 3.10 1.46
CA PHE A 61 9.83 2.09 0.41
C PHE A 61 10.48 2.54 -0.89
#